data_AF-A0A4P8RDP9-F1
#
_entry.id   AF-A0A4P8RDP9-F1
#
_cell.length_a   1.000
_cell.length_b   1.000
_cell.length_c   1.000
_cell.angle_alpha   90.00
_cell.angle_beta   90.00
_cell.angle_gamma   90.00
#
_symmetry.space_group_name_H-M   'P 1'
#
loop_
_entity.id
_entity.type
_entity.pdbx_description
1 polymer ?
#
loop_
_entity_poly.entity_id
_entity_poly.type
_entity_poly.pdbx_seq_one_letter_code
_entity_poly.pdbx_strand_id
1 'polypeptide(L)'
;MIHKLTYIFLLTAVFFGSACHTGKQNETDKAEAIIYWSGEYMVDGCGFEVEMNGKKYKPENEDAIPEVFKKQEQSKVELTYALLDETIDRRCGLATVSREMPAIRIVYVEAK
;
A
#
# COMPACT_ATOMS: atom_id res chain seq x y z
N MET A 1 -75.98 6.46 18.50
CA MET A 1 -75.23 6.09 17.28
C MET A 1 -73.83 6.66 17.40
N ILE A 2 -72.87 5.85 17.83
CA ILE A 2 -71.47 6.26 18.03
C ILE A 2 -70.70 5.75 16.80
N HIS A 3 -70.23 6.64 15.95
CA HIS A 3 -69.48 6.29 14.75
C HIS A 3 -67.97 6.21 15.05
N LYS A 4 -67.50 4.97 15.04
CA LYS A 4 -66.26 4.46 14.40
C LYS A 4 -64.98 5.31 14.49
N LEU A 5 -64.13 4.85 15.40
CA LEU A 5 -62.68 4.69 15.30
C LEU A 5 -62.15 4.58 13.85
N THR A 6 -61.20 5.42 13.42
CA THR A 6 -60.17 4.99 12.44
C THR A 6 -58.90 5.84 12.57
N TYR A 7 -57.78 5.12 12.65
CA TYR A 7 -56.40 5.53 12.87
C TYR A 7 -55.86 6.54 11.85
N ILE A 8 -55.16 7.58 12.33
CA ILE A 8 -54.31 8.44 11.49
C ILE A 8 -53.03 7.66 11.18
N PHE A 9 -52.87 7.36 9.90
CA PHE A 9 -51.81 6.55 9.34
C PHE A 9 -50.45 7.25 9.48
N LEU A 10 -49.51 6.45 9.94
CA LEU A 10 -48.14 6.74 10.29
C LEU A 10 -47.27 6.88 9.01
N LEU A 11 -46.27 7.77 9.09
CA LEU A 11 -44.96 7.68 8.44
C LEU A 11 -44.91 7.65 6.89
N THR A 12 -44.83 8.85 6.30
CA THR A 12 -44.30 9.05 4.94
C THR A 12 -42.77 9.00 4.95
N ALA A 13 -42.25 8.02 4.21
CA ALA A 13 -40.85 7.82 3.91
C ALA A 13 -40.30 8.93 3.00
N VAL A 14 -39.12 9.46 3.33
CA VAL A 14 -38.21 10.05 2.33
C VAL A 14 -36.89 9.31 2.39
N PHE A 15 -36.81 8.35 1.46
CA PHE A 15 -35.60 7.75 0.93
C PHE A 15 -34.79 8.84 0.21
N PHE A 16 -33.58 9.15 0.68
CA PHE A 16 -32.48 9.59 -0.17
C PHE A 16 -31.17 9.14 0.48
N GLY A 17 -30.93 7.82 0.45
CA GLY A 17 -29.58 7.29 0.60
C GLY A 17 -28.79 7.62 -0.66
N SER A 18 -28.02 8.70 -0.63
CA SER A 18 -26.91 8.86 -1.57
C SER A 18 -25.83 7.85 -1.18
N ALA A 19 -25.93 6.64 -1.74
CA ALA A 19 -24.82 5.71 -1.76
C ALA A 19 -23.78 6.25 -2.74
N CYS A 20 -22.92 7.15 -2.25
CA CYS A 20 -21.68 7.47 -2.93
C CYS A 20 -20.83 6.20 -2.90
N HIS A 21 -20.87 5.44 -4.00
CA HIS A 21 -19.97 4.33 -4.22
C HIS A 21 -18.62 4.92 -4.62
N THR A 22 -17.89 5.46 -3.66
CA THR A 22 -16.46 5.70 -3.84
C THR A 22 -15.80 4.34 -3.85
N GLY A 23 -15.62 3.77 -5.05
CA GLY A 23 -14.71 2.67 -5.24
C GLY A 23 -13.39 3.08 -4.61
N LYS A 24 -12.89 2.26 -3.68
CA LYS A 24 -11.57 2.46 -3.06
C LYS A 24 -10.52 2.43 -4.17
N GLN A 25 -10.20 3.60 -4.73
CA GLN A 25 -8.90 3.79 -5.36
C GLN A 25 -7.90 3.63 -4.22
N ASN A 26 -6.98 2.68 -4.34
CA ASN A 26 -5.84 2.64 -3.44
C ASN A 26 -5.16 4.00 -3.57
N GLU A 27 -5.23 4.80 -2.51
CA GLU A 27 -4.64 6.13 -2.48
C GLU A 27 -3.15 5.98 -2.74
N THR A 28 -2.69 6.58 -3.84
CA THR A 28 -1.28 6.55 -4.21
C THR A 28 -0.63 7.84 -3.76
N ASP A 29 0.43 7.71 -2.99
CA ASP A 29 1.24 8.81 -2.51
C ASP A 29 2.50 9.00 -3.37
N LYS A 30 3.07 10.19 -3.28
CA LYS A 30 4.39 10.51 -3.85
C LYS A 30 5.36 10.93 -2.75
N ALA A 31 6.58 10.41 -2.79
CA ALA A 31 7.64 10.81 -1.86
C ALA A 31 9.04 10.75 -2.49
N GLU A 32 9.96 11.55 -1.95
CA GLU A 32 11.39 11.27 -2.13
C GLU A 32 11.76 10.03 -1.32
N ALA A 33 12.47 9.11 -1.97
CA ALA A 33 12.89 7.86 -1.34
C ALA A 33 14.32 7.48 -1.73
N ILE A 34 14.88 6.55 -0.96
CA ILE A 34 16.11 5.83 -1.29
C ILE A 34 15.73 4.37 -1.52
N ILE A 35 15.99 3.87 -2.72
CA ILE A 35 15.92 2.43 -3.04
C ILE A 35 17.26 1.82 -2.67
N TYR A 36 17.22 0.77 -1.86
CA TYR A 36 18.37 -0.07 -1.52
C TYR A 36 18.29 -1.37 -2.28
N TRP A 37 19.36 -1.76 -2.96
CA TRP A 37 19.54 -3.08 -3.54
C TRP A 37 20.59 -3.85 -2.75
N SER A 38 20.20 -5.00 -2.22
CA SER A 38 21.09 -5.82 -1.38
C SER A 38 21.51 -7.14 -2.03
N GLY A 39 21.12 -7.38 -3.29
CA GLY A 39 21.37 -8.63 -4.00
C GLY A 39 20.14 -9.55 -4.04
N GLU A 40 20.27 -10.63 -4.80
CA GLU A 40 19.18 -11.58 -5.01
C GLU A 40 18.90 -12.41 -3.75
N TYR A 41 17.61 -12.72 -3.53
CA TYR A 41 17.19 -13.69 -2.53
C TYR A 41 17.88 -15.02 -2.83
N MET A 42 18.58 -15.57 -1.83
CA MET A 42 19.34 -16.84 -1.87
C MET A 42 20.83 -16.75 -2.24
N VAL A 43 21.34 -15.62 -2.75
CA VAL A 43 22.80 -15.45 -2.93
C VAL A 43 23.37 -14.81 -1.67
N ASP A 44 23.20 -13.49 -1.53
CA ASP A 44 23.67 -12.73 -0.37
C ASP A 44 22.72 -11.58 0.00
N GLY A 45 21.54 -11.51 -0.62
CA GLY A 45 20.69 -10.32 -0.56
C GLY A 45 19.27 -10.53 -0.07
N CYS A 46 18.66 -9.39 0.22
CA CYS A 46 17.27 -9.24 0.63
C CYS A 46 16.44 -8.57 -0.46
N GLY A 47 16.87 -8.60 -1.73
CA GLY A 47 16.20 -7.86 -2.79
C GLY A 47 16.22 -6.34 -2.58
N PHE A 48 15.14 -5.68 -2.97
CA PHE A 48 14.92 -4.26 -2.79
C PHE A 48 14.30 -3.92 -1.43
N GLU A 49 14.77 -2.83 -0.82
CA GLU A 49 14.14 -2.12 0.30
C GLU A 49 13.95 -0.66 -0.09
N VAL A 50 12.92 0.00 0.44
CA VAL A 50 12.67 1.43 0.19
C VAL A 50 12.70 2.18 1.51
N GLU A 51 13.47 3.25 1.61
CA GLU A 51 13.42 4.17 2.74
C GLU A 51 12.82 5.50 2.32
N MET A 52 11.80 5.92 3.06
CA MET A 52 11.16 7.22 2.91
C MET A 52 10.65 7.69 4.27
N ASN A 53 10.78 8.99 4.53
CA ASN A 53 10.44 9.60 5.82
C ASN A 53 11.11 8.90 7.03
N GLY A 54 12.35 8.44 6.86
CA GLY A 54 13.12 7.74 7.90
C GLY A 54 12.63 6.35 8.27
N LYS A 55 11.72 5.76 7.47
CA LYS A 55 11.17 4.42 7.68
C LYS A 55 11.46 3.53 6.47
N LYS A 56 11.82 2.27 6.74
CA LYS A 56 12.02 1.25 5.73
C LYS A 56 10.74 0.49 5.44
N TYR A 57 10.57 0.16 4.16
CA TYR A 57 9.42 -0.55 3.62
C TYR A 57 9.89 -1.66 2.70
N LYS A 58 9.04 -2.69 2.61
CA LYS A 58 9.23 -3.80 1.68
C LYS A 58 8.28 -3.67 0.48
N PRO A 59 8.80 -3.54 -0.75
CA PRO A 59 7.96 -3.65 -1.93
C PRO A 59 7.37 -5.05 -2.05
N GLU A 60 6.06 -5.17 -2.20
CA GLU A 60 5.45 -6.47 -2.53
C GLU A 60 5.78 -6.90 -3.98
N ASN A 61 5.93 -5.92 -4.87
CA ASN A 61 6.15 -6.05 -6.32
C ASN A 61 7.51 -5.46 -6.74
N GLU A 62 8.59 -6.11 -6.31
CA GLU A 62 9.96 -5.69 -6.61
C GLU A 62 10.30 -5.66 -8.12
N ASP A 63 9.56 -6.40 -8.94
CA ASP A 63 9.65 -6.42 -10.40
C ASP A 63 9.22 -5.10 -11.05
N ALA A 64 8.45 -4.27 -10.35
CA ALA A 64 8.12 -2.92 -10.79
C ALA A 64 9.29 -1.92 -10.66
N ILE A 65 10.37 -2.30 -9.96
CA ILE A 65 11.58 -1.48 -9.84
C ILE A 65 12.52 -1.83 -11.01
N PRO A 66 12.87 -0.88 -11.88
CA PRO A 66 13.75 -1.14 -13.02
C PRO A 66 15.11 -1.72 -12.62
N GLU A 67 15.61 -2.70 -13.39
CA GLU A 67 16.87 -3.40 -13.11
C GLU A 67 18.10 -2.47 -13.05
N VAL A 68 18.02 -1.27 -13.64
CA VAL A 68 19.09 -0.26 -13.53
C VAL A 68 19.44 0.05 -12.08
N PHE A 69 18.47 -0.04 -11.16
CA PHE A 69 18.67 0.19 -9.73
C PHE A 69 19.38 -0.97 -9.02
N LYS A 70 19.62 -2.11 -9.69
CA LYS A 70 20.48 -3.19 -9.16
C LYS A 70 21.98 -2.92 -9.34
N LYS A 71 22.36 -1.91 -10.12
CA LYS A 71 23.76 -1.59 -10.43
C LYS A 71 24.49 -0.85 -9.31
N GLN A 72 23.75 -0.30 -8.35
CA GLN A 72 24.28 0.43 -7.21
C GLN A 72 23.51 0.03 -5.95
N GLU A 73 24.17 0.05 -4.81
CA GLU A 73 23.57 -0.35 -3.54
C GLU A 73 22.43 0.57 -3.13
N GLN A 74 22.48 1.86 -3.51
CA GLN A 74 21.53 2.88 -3.11
C GLN A 74 21.23 3.84 -4.26
N SER A 75 19.97 4.23 -4.40
CA SER A 75 19.50 5.14 -5.46
C SER A 75 18.48 6.12 -4.91
N LYS A 76 18.72 7.43 -5.07
CA LYS A 76 17.70 8.44 -4.75
C LYS A 76 16.68 8.51 -5.88
N VAL A 77 15.40 8.46 -5.53
CA VAL A 77 14.29 8.46 -6.49
C VAL A 77 13.12 9.32 -6.02
N GLU A 78 12.26 9.70 -6.95
CA GLU A 78 10.87 10.03 -6.64
C GLU A 78 10.01 8.78 -6.85
N LEU A 79 9.24 8.42 -5.83
CA LEU A 79 8.46 7.19 -5.79
C LEU A 79 6.97 7.52 -5.76
N THR A 80 6.20 6.89 -6.66
CA THR A 80 4.74 6.80 -6.52
C THR A 80 4.39 5.41 -5.98
N TYR A 81 3.68 5.34 -4.86
CA TYR A 81 3.44 4.09 -4.14
C TYR A 81 2.06 4.07 -3.47
N ALA A 82 1.60 2.88 -3.07
CA ALA A 82 0.48 2.71 -2.15
C ALA A 82 0.96 2.01 -0.88
N LEU A 83 0.52 2.50 0.29
CA LEU A 83 0.71 1.81 1.56
C LEU A 83 -0.20 0.58 1.61
N LEU A 84 0.31 -0.52 2.16
CA LEU A 84 -0.45 -1.75 2.36
C LEU A 84 -0.70 -1.96 3.86
N ASP A 85 -1.85 -2.53 4.20
CA ASP A 85 -2.22 -2.87 5.59
C ASP A 85 -1.66 -4.24 5.98
N GLU A 86 -0.37 -4.48 5.69
CA GLU A 86 0.33 -5.71 5.99
C GLU A 86 1.84 -5.49 6.16
N THR A 87 2.50 -6.50 6.73
CA THR A 87 3.96 -6.59 6.83
C THR A 87 4.47 -7.74 5.97
N ILE A 88 5.66 -7.58 5.40
CA ILE A 88 6.35 -8.65 4.67
C ILE A 88 7.56 -9.08 5.49
N ASP A 89 7.59 -10.36 5.88
CA ASP A 89 8.77 -11.03 6.44
C ASP A 89 9.47 -11.85 5.34
N ARG A 90 10.29 -11.19 4.52
CA ARG A 90 11.08 -11.91 3.50
C ARG A 90 12.50 -12.10 4.00
N ARG A 91 12.83 -13.35 4.31
CA ARG A 91 14.14 -13.74 4.83
C ARG A 91 15.21 -13.65 3.76
N CYS A 92 16.40 -13.24 4.18
CA CYS A 92 17.57 -13.11 3.32
C CYS A 92 18.48 -14.32 3.55
N GLY A 93 18.72 -15.10 2.49
CA GLY A 93 19.55 -16.30 2.57
C GLY A 93 19.12 -17.25 3.69
N LEU A 94 20.06 -17.60 4.57
CA LEU A 94 19.86 -18.52 5.69
C LEU A 94 19.48 -17.82 7.02
N ALA A 95 19.11 -16.54 6.98
CA ALA A 95 18.76 -15.80 8.19
C ALA A 95 17.58 -16.45 8.94
N THR A 96 17.74 -16.65 10.24
CA THR A 96 16.72 -17.24 11.14
C THR A 96 15.91 -16.20 11.91
N VAL A 97 16.31 -14.94 11.85
CA VAL A 97 15.63 -13.81 12.50
C VAL A 97 14.57 -13.22 11.57
N SER A 98 13.43 -12.83 12.13
CA SER A 98 12.40 -12.08 11.40
C SER A 98 12.97 -10.74 10.94
N ARG A 99 12.58 -10.35 9.73
CA ARG A 99 12.90 -9.05 9.12
C ARG A 99 11.61 -8.40 8.60
N GLU A 100 10.54 -8.51 9.38
CA GLU A 100 9.26 -7.88 9.07
C GLU A 100 9.42 -6.37 8.82
N MET A 101 8.91 -5.93 7.68
CA MET A 101 8.78 -4.51 7.34
C MET A 101 7.37 -4.22 6.85
N PRO A 102 6.85 -3.01 7.10
CA PRO A 102 5.60 -2.59 6.47
C PRO A 102 5.71 -2.65 4.95
N ALA A 103 4.64 -3.10 4.31
CA ALA A 103 4.63 -3.35 2.89
C ALA A 103 4.15 -2.12 2.09
N ILE A 104 4.69 -1.97 0.88
CA ILE A 104 4.25 -0.98 -0.11
C ILE A 104 4.09 -1.63 -1.47
N ARG A 105 3.15 -1.11 -2.27
CA ARG A 105 3.08 -1.39 -3.71
C ARG A 105 3.73 -0.25 -4.48
N ILE A 106 4.70 -0.57 -5.31
CA ILE A 106 5.34 0.37 -6.21
C ILE A 106 4.43 0.59 -7.43
N VAL A 107 4.12 1.86 -7.72
CA VAL A 107 3.33 2.25 -8.90
C VAL A 107 4.25 2.82 -9.97
N TYR A 108 5.20 3.67 -9.58
CA TYR A 108 6.15 4.28 -10.51
C TYR A 108 7.42 4.71 -9.79
N VAL A 109 8.56 4.63 -10.49
CA VAL A 109 9.89 5.01 -10.00
C VAL A 109 10.53 5.98 -10.99
N GLU A 110 10.95 7.14 -10.50
CA GLU A 110 11.68 8.14 -11.27
C GLU A 110 13.05 8.40 -10.65
N ALA A 111 14.12 8.24 -11.43
CA ALA A 111 15.48 8.53 -10.97
C ALA A 111 15.67 10.05 -10.79
N LYS A 112 16.40 10.45 -9.74
CA LYS A 112 16.85 11.84 -9.53
C LYS A 112 18.30 12.05 -9.91
#